data_AF-A0A369LTU9-F1
#
_entry.id   AF-A0A369LTU9-F1
#
_cell.length_a   1.000
_cell.length_b   1.000
_cell.length_c   1.000
_cell.angle_alpha   90.00
_cell.angle_beta   90.00
_cell.angle_gamma   90.00
#
_symmetry.space_group_name_H-M   'P 1'
#
loop_
_entity.id
_entity.type
_entity.pdbx_description
1 polymer ?
#
loop_
_entity_poly.entity_id
_entity_poly.type
_entity_poly.pdbx_seq_one_letter_code
_entity_poly.pdbx_strand_id
1 'polypeptide(L)'
;MPLAALPVESLYKPWSAAPGNAFGAQRGLYLGDSARHIQAVCAALELDVPERYAAMPDHLSLLLDLLALFAENGNAQAAADLAADHFDWLDDYDAALARKADEAARADALDPVRRAALAEGVAHLRALVALTDALVRAVVPNRERMALS
;
A
#
# COMPACT_ATOMS: atom_id res chain seq x y z
N MET A 1 16.40 5.91 -8.32
CA MET A 1 15.56 7.13 -8.35
C MET A 1 15.50 7.71 -6.93
N PRO A 2 16.34 8.70 -6.55
CA PRO A 2 16.46 9.16 -5.16
C PRO A 2 15.22 9.87 -4.59
N LEU A 3 14.30 10.32 -5.45
CA LEU A 3 13.09 11.05 -5.09
C LEU A 3 11.79 10.23 -5.18
N ALA A 4 11.87 8.94 -5.49
CA ALA A 4 10.67 8.10 -5.61
C ALA A 4 10.29 7.50 -4.24
N ALA A 5 8.99 7.56 -3.91
CA ALA A 5 8.37 6.74 -2.89
C ALA A 5 7.44 5.75 -3.60
N LEU A 6 7.73 4.45 -3.47
CA LEU A 6 7.03 3.40 -4.22
C LEU A 6 5.84 2.89 -3.40
N PRO A 7 4.64 2.75 -3.98
CA PRO A 7 3.44 2.33 -3.26
C PRO A 7 3.41 0.80 -3.08
N VAL A 8 4.36 0.26 -2.32
CA VAL A 8 4.51 -1.18 -2.06
C VAL A 8 4.57 -1.43 -0.56
N GLU A 9 3.60 -2.17 -0.03
CA GLU A 9 3.37 -2.35 1.41
C GLU A 9 4.62 -2.84 2.17
N SER A 10 5.34 -3.84 1.63
CA SER A 10 6.52 -4.43 2.27
C SER A 10 7.67 -3.44 2.48
N LEU A 11 7.72 -2.34 1.73
CA LEU A 11 8.68 -1.27 1.99
C LEU A 11 8.36 -0.51 3.28
N TYR A 12 7.10 -0.51 3.67
CA TYR A 12 6.61 0.23 4.82
C TYR A 12 6.38 -0.68 6.02
N LYS A 13 6.18 -1.99 5.91
CA LYS A 13 6.00 -2.87 7.07
C LYS A 13 7.31 -3.55 7.52
N PRO A 14 7.41 -4.04 8.76
CA PRO A 14 8.50 -4.91 9.17
C PRO A 14 8.61 -6.11 8.21
N TRP A 15 9.82 -6.48 7.80
CA TRP A 15 10.02 -7.55 6.80
C TRP A 15 9.43 -8.87 7.27
N SER A 16 9.60 -9.23 8.54
CA SER A 16 8.84 -10.33 9.13
C SER A 16 8.63 -10.17 10.64
N ALA A 17 7.47 -10.63 11.12
CA ALA A 17 7.14 -10.71 12.54
C ALA A 17 7.72 -11.97 13.22
N ALA A 18 8.17 -12.95 12.43
CA ALA A 18 8.68 -14.21 12.96
C ALA A 18 10.09 -14.05 13.58
N PRO A 19 10.31 -14.53 14.81
CA PRO A 19 11.64 -14.50 15.43
C PRO A 19 12.61 -15.42 14.68
N GLY A 20 13.89 -15.03 14.62
CA GLY A 20 14.97 -15.84 14.05
C GLY A 20 15.16 -15.74 12.53
N ASN A 21 14.40 -14.88 11.86
CA ASN A 21 14.62 -14.60 10.44
C ASN A 21 15.80 -13.61 10.24
N ALA A 22 16.47 -13.67 9.08
CA ALA A 22 17.71 -12.93 8.82
C ALA A 22 17.54 -11.39 8.74
N PHE A 23 16.33 -10.90 8.45
CA PHE A 23 16.04 -9.47 8.28
C PHE A 23 15.20 -8.89 9.43
N GLY A 24 14.64 -9.74 10.29
CA GLY A 24 13.83 -9.36 11.44
C GLY A 24 12.75 -8.32 11.11
N ALA A 25 12.69 -7.30 11.95
CA ALA A 25 11.80 -6.16 11.81
C ALA A 25 12.32 -5.05 10.88
N GLN A 26 13.33 -5.32 10.05
CA GLN A 26 13.86 -4.32 9.11
C GLN A 26 12.77 -3.86 8.13
N ARG A 27 12.71 -2.56 7.85
CA ARG A 27 11.78 -1.95 6.88
C ARG A 27 12.52 -1.56 5.60
N GLY A 28 11.79 -1.24 4.53
CA GLY A 28 12.36 -0.84 3.24
C GLY A 28 12.87 -1.99 2.38
N LEU A 29 12.42 -3.21 2.66
CA LEU A 29 12.79 -4.43 1.93
C LEU A 29 11.54 -5.06 1.29
N TYR A 30 11.65 -5.47 0.04
CA TYR A 30 10.59 -6.20 -0.64
C TYR A 30 10.41 -7.63 -0.10
N LEU A 31 9.28 -8.25 -0.44
CA LEU A 31 9.02 -9.68 -0.25
C LEU A 31 9.04 -10.15 1.22
N GLY A 32 8.65 -9.24 2.12
CA GLY A 32 8.35 -9.54 3.52
C GLY A 32 7.03 -10.31 3.70
N ASP A 33 6.60 -10.47 4.95
CA ASP A 33 5.40 -11.24 5.31
C ASP A 33 4.14 -10.75 4.58
N SER A 34 3.96 -9.43 4.42
CA SER A 34 2.83 -8.85 3.68
C SER A 34 2.77 -9.32 2.22
N ALA A 35 3.88 -9.22 1.50
CA ALA A 35 4.01 -9.66 0.12
C ALA A 35 3.74 -11.16 -0.04
N ARG A 36 4.26 -11.98 0.88
CA ARG A 36 4.04 -13.43 0.89
C ARG A 36 2.59 -13.79 1.16
N HIS A 37 1.91 -13.04 2.04
CA HIS A 37 0.49 -13.21 2.27
C HIS A 37 -0.32 -12.93 1.01
N ILE A 38 -0.06 -11.83 0.31
CA ILE A 38 -0.74 -11.52 -0.96
C ILE A 38 -0.46 -12.57 -2.04
N GLN A 39 0.77 -13.09 -2.13
CA GLN A 39 1.06 -14.22 -3.03
C GLN A 39 0.21 -15.45 -2.71
N ALA A 40 0.04 -15.77 -1.43
CA ALA A 40 -0.80 -16.89 -1.01
C ALA A 40 -2.28 -16.64 -1.32
N VAL A 41 -2.78 -15.41 -1.14
CA VAL A 41 -4.14 -15.02 -1.51
C VAL A 41 -4.36 -15.15 -3.01
N CYS A 42 -3.47 -14.61 -3.85
CA CYS A 42 -3.57 -14.76 -5.30
C CYS A 42 -3.54 -16.22 -5.74
N ALA A 43 -2.64 -17.04 -5.17
CA ALA A 43 -2.56 -18.46 -5.47
C ALA A 43 -3.85 -19.21 -5.07
N ALA A 44 -4.46 -18.88 -3.93
CA ALA A 44 -5.71 -19.48 -3.47
C ALA A 44 -6.92 -19.10 -4.35
N LEU A 45 -6.86 -17.94 -5.00
CA LEU A 45 -7.87 -17.47 -5.96
C LEU A 45 -7.56 -17.89 -7.40
N GLU A 46 -6.48 -18.64 -7.63
CA GLU A 46 -5.98 -19.01 -8.97
C GLU A 46 -5.72 -17.78 -9.87
N LEU A 47 -5.24 -16.69 -9.25
CA LEU A 47 -4.87 -15.45 -9.93
C LEU A 47 -3.37 -15.40 -10.19
N ASP A 48 -3.00 -15.04 -11.42
CA ASP A 48 -1.61 -14.75 -11.78
C ASP A 48 -1.25 -13.31 -11.42
N VAL A 49 -0.13 -13.13 -10.71
CA VAL A 49 0.47 -11.80 -10.52
C VAL A 49 1.18 -11.41 -11.82
N PRO A 50 0.84 -10.27 -12.47
CA PRO A 50 1.49 -9.87 -13.70
C PRO A 50 3.01 -9.72 -13.53
N GLU A 51 3.80 -10.11 -14.53
CA GLU A 51 5.28 -10.13 -14.45
C GLU A 51 5.89 -8.81 -13.96
N ARG A 52 5.32 -7.67 -14.36
CA ARG A 52 5.74 -6.33 -13.92
C ARG A 52 5.65 -6.12 -12.39
N TYR A 53 4.86 -6.92 -11.69
CA TYR A 53 4.68 -6.89 -10.24
C TYR A 53 5.26 -8.12 -9.54
N ALA A 54 6.00 -9.01 -10.24
CA ALA A 54 6.51 -10.25 -9.64
C ALA A 54 7.36 -10.01 -8.37
N ALA A 55 8.08 -8.88 -8.31
CA ALA A 55 8.88 -8.47 -7.15
C ALA A 55 8.10 -7.64 -6.10
N MET A 56 6.86 -7.26 -6.39
CA MET A 56 5.99 -6.39 -5.58
C MET A 56 4.52 -6.82 -5.69
N PRO A 57 4.19 -8.05 -5.26
CA PRO A 57 2.81 -8.56 -5.30
C PRO A 57 1.87 -7.74 -4.40
N ASP A 58 2.41 -7.07 -3.40
CA ASP A 58 1.75 -6.16 -2.46
C ASP A 58 1.85 -4.68 -2.88
N HIS A 59 1.89 -4.43 -4.20
CA HIS A 59 1.75 -3.09 -4.75
C HIS A 59 0.32 -2.58 -4.55
N LEU A 60 0.14 -1.31 -4.17
CA LEU A 60 -1.16 -0.72 -3.83
C LEU A 60 -2.24 -0.95 -4.90
N SER A 61 -1.89 -0.83 -6.18
CA SER A 61 -2.82 -1.13 -7.27
C SER A 61 -3.36 -2.57 -7.23
N LEU A 62 -2.52 -3.56 -6.95
CA LEU A 62 -2.96 -4.96 -6.85
C LEU A 62 -3.81 -5.19 -5.61
N LEU A 63 -3.48 -4.53 -4.49
CA LEU A 63 -4.29 -4.57 -3.28
C LEU A 63 -5.69 -3.98 -3.53
N LEU A 64 -5.79 -2.90 -4.28
CA LEU A 64 -7.05 -2.29 -4.68
C LEU A 64 -7.86 -3.19 -5.62
N ASP A 65 -7.19 -3.85 -6.58
CA ASP A 65 -7.84 -4.81 -7.48
C ASP A 65 -8.42 -6.00 -6.69
N LEU A 66 -7.67 -6.54 -5.71
CA LEU A 66 -8.16 -7.60 -4.83
C LEU A 66 -9.33 -7.14 -3.94
N LEU A 67 -9.25 -5.92 -3.39
CA LEU A 67 -10.32 -5.34 -2.59
C LEU A 67 -11.61 -5.17 -3.41
N ALA A 68 -11.48 -4.65 -4.64
CA ALA A 68 -12.58 -4.52 -5.58
C ALA A 68 -13.18 -5.88 -5.93
N LEU A 69 -12.34 -6.88 -6.22
CA LEU A 69 -12.78 -8.26 -6.49
C LEU A 69 -13.62 -8.82 -5.35
N PHE A 70 -13.18 -8.69 -4.10
CA PHE A 70 -13.97 -9.16 -2.95
C PHE A 70 -15.28 -8.40 -2.78
N ALA A 71 -15.26 -7.07 -2.94
CA ALA A 71 -16.45 -6.24 -2.83
C ALA A 71 -17.50 -6.56 -3.91
N GLU A 72 -17.07 -6.69 -5.18
CA GLU A 72 -17.94 -6.99 -6.32
C GLU A 72 -18.57 -8.38 -6.22
N ASN A 73 -17.88 -9.34 -5.61
CA ASN A 73 -18.40 -10.69 -5.37
C ASN A 73 -19.17 -10.82 -4.04
N GLY A 74 -19.41 -9.72 -3.33
CA GLY A 74 -20.17 -9.71 -2.07
C GLY A 74 -19.45 -10.38 -0.89
N ASN A 75 -18.14 -10.61 -0.99
CA ASN A 75 -17.35 -11.20 0.08
C ASN A 75 -16.87 -10.11 1.07
N ALA A 76 -17.81 -9.57 1.82
CA ALA A 76 -17.56 -8.46 2.75
C ALA A 76 -16.51 -8.79 3.82
N GLN A 77 -16.45 -10.06 4.27
CA GLN A 77 -15.47 -10.49 5.28
C GLN A 77 -14.05 -10.45 4.71
N ALA A 78 -13.80 -11.02 3.53
CA ALA A 78 -12.48 -10.98 2.91
C ALA A 78 -12.06 -9.55 2.55
N ALA A 79 -13.00 -8.70 2.11
CA ALA A 79 -12.73 -7.29 1.87
C ALA A 79 -12.32 -6.55 3.16
N ALA A 80 -13.00 -6.81 4.27
CA ALA A 80 -12.69 -6.21 5.57
C ALA A 80 -11.35 -6.70 6.14
N ASP A 81 -11.05 -8.00 6.01
CA ASP A 81 -9.78 -8.57 6.47
C ASP A 81 -8.61 -8.02 5.64
N LEU A 82 -8.75 -7.99 4.31
CA LEU A 82 -7.74 -7.38 3.42
C LEU A 82 -7.54 -5.90 3.76
N ALA A 83 -8.63 -5.14 3.96
CA ALA A 83 -8.59 -3.73 4.33
C ALA A 83 -7.84 -3.50 5.66
N ALA A 84 -8.12 -4.32 6.67
CA ALA A 84 -7.48 -4.20 7.99
C ALA A 84 -6.00 -4.60 7.95
N ASP A 85 -5.65 -5.64 7.21
CA ASP A 85 -4.31 -6.22 7.25
C ASP A 85 -3.34 -5.57 6.24
N HIS A 86 -3.83 -4.98 5.15
CA HIS A 86 -3.00 -4.54 4.02
C HIS A 86 -3.07 -3.06 3.66
N PHE A 87 -3.77 -2.24 4.43
CA PHE A 87 -3.84 -0.78 4.21
C PHE A 87 -3.42 0.05 5.42
N ASP A 88 -2.95 -0.59 6.50
CA ASP A 88 -2.43 0.06 7.73
C ASP A 88 -1.12 0.84 7.54
N TRP A 89 -0.50 0.74 6.36
CA TRP A 89 0.76 1.39 6.01
C TRP A 89 0.61 2.70 5.22
N LEU A 90 -0.61 3.08 4.84
CA LEU A 90 -0.86 4.24 3.98
C LEU A 90 -0.41 5.56 4.60
N ASP A 91 -0.49 5.71 5.93
CA ASP A 91 0.01 6.89 6.63
C ASP A 91 1.54 7.03 6.50
N ASP A 92 2.26 5.91 6.61
CA ASP A 92 3.72 5.89 6.42
C ASP A 92 4.11 6.19 4.97
N TYR A 93 3.28 5.78 4.01
CA TYR A 93 3.45 6.12 2.61
C TYR A 93 3.20 7.60 2.32
N ASP A 94 2.11 8.18 2.84
CA ASP A 94 1.83 9.62 2.72
C ASP A 94 2.95 10.45 3.33
N ALA A 95 3.45 10.06 4.50
CA ALA A 95 4.59 10.70 5.14
C ALA A 95 5.86 10.60 4.27
N ALA A 96 6.09 9.47 3.59
CA ALA A 96 7.20 9.33 2.65
C ALA A 96 7.05 10.24 1.43
N LEU A 97 5.85 10.33 0.84
CA LEU A 97 5.54 11.24 -0.25
C LEU A 97 5.77 12.71 0.15
N ALA A 98 5.32 13.10 1.34
CA ALA A 98 5.54 14.45 1.87
C ALA A 98 7.03 14.78 2.01
N ARG A 99 7.83 13.87 2.58
CA ARG A 99 9.30 14.05 2.66
C ARG A 99 9.94 14.17 1.28
N LYS A 100 9.50 13.39 0.30
CA LYS A 100 10.03 13.48 -1.08
C LYS A 100 9.65 14.78 -1.78
N ALA A 101 8.46 15.32 -1.53
CA ALA A 101 8.12 16.68 -1.98
C ALA A 101 9.04 17.74 -1.36
N ASP A 102 9.32 17.66 -0.06
CA ASP A 102 10.22 18.61 0.61
C ASP A 102 11.67 18.52 0.07
N GLU A 103 12.18 17.30 -0.13
CA GLU A 103 13.50 17.06 -0.72
C GLU A 103 13.58 17.63 -2.14
N ALA A 104 12.56 17.38 -2.96
CA ALA A 104 12.48 17.88 -4.32
C ALA A 104 12.39 19.41 -4.40
N ALA A 105 11.64 20.04 -3.48
CA ALA A 105 11.50 21.48 -3.41
C ALA A 105 12.85 22.18 -3.13
N ARG A 106 13.73 21.52 -2.37
CA ARG A 106 15.07 22.00 -2.01
C ARG A 106 16.16 21.58 -2.99
N ALA A 107 15.86 20.71 -3.95
CA ALA A 107 16.84 20.23 -4.91
C ALA A 107 17.15 21.31 -5.97
N ASP A 108 18.36 21.84 -5.93
CA ASP A 108 18.88 22.79 -6.93
C ASP A 108 19.09 22.15 -8.31
N ALA A 109 19.09 20.82 -8.38
CA ALA A 109 19.22 20.05 -9.62
C ALA A 109 17.97 20.07 -10.51
N LEU A 110 16.81 20.51 -10.00
CA LEU A 110 15.56 20.58 -10.75
C LEU A 110 15.29 22.02 -11.21
N ASP A 111 15.02 22.19 -12.50
CA ASP A 111 14.50 23.46 -13.00
C ASP A 111 13.09 23.75 -12.42
N PRO A 112 12.65 25.02 -12.42
CA PRO A 112 11.38 25.41 -11.81
C PRO A 112 10.15 24.67 -12.37
N VAL A 113 10.15 24.34 -13.67
CA VAL A 113 9.03 23.65 -14.32
C VAL A 113 8.94 22.21 -13.82
N ARG A 114 10.07 21.49 -13.79
CA ARG A 114 10.12 20.11 -13.26
C ARG A 114 9.80 20.06 -11.78
N ARG A 115 10.22 21.06 -11.00
CA ARG A 115 9.90 21.16 -9.57
C ARG A 115 8.40 21.35 -9.34
N ALA A 116 7.75 22.22 -10.11
CA ALA A 116 6.31 22.42 -10.04
C ALA A 116 5.53 21.16 -10.44
N ALA A 117 5.90 20.53 -11.56
CA ALA A 117 5.26 19.29 -12.02
C ALA A 117 5.40 18.14 -11.00
N LEU A 118 6.56 18.02 -10.34
CA LEU A 118 6.76 17.04 -9.28
C LEU A 118 5.91 17.34 -8.04
N ALA A 119 5.79 18.61 -7.64
CA ALA A 119 4.93 19.01 -6.53
C ALA A 119 3.45 18.68 -6.81
N GLU A 120 2.98 18.97 -8.03
CA GLU A 120 1.63 18.62 -8.47
C GLU A 120 1.40 17.09 -8.48
N GLY A 121 2.35 16.32 -9.02
CA GLY A 121 2.29 14.87 -9.03
C GLY A 121 2.24 14.26 -7.62
N VAL A 122 3.05 14.78 -6.69
CA VAL A 122 3.01 14.34 -5.28
C VAL A 122 1.66 14.71 -4.65
N ALA A 123 1.17 15.93 -4.86
CA ALA A 123 -0.13 16.35 -4.33
C ALA A 123 -1.28 15.45 -4.84
N HIS A 124 -1.25 15.10 -6.13
CA HIS A 124 -2.21 14.17 -6.72
C HIS A 124 -2.15 12.77 -6.07
N LEU A 125 -0.96 12.19 -5.91
CA LEU A 125 -0.80 10.88 -5.27
C LEU A 125 -1.29 10.90 -3.81
N ARG A 126 -0.96 11.94 -3.04
CA ARG A 126 -1.43 12.08 -1.66
C ARG A 126 -2.96 12.18 -1.56
N ALA A 127 -3.60 12.86 -2.51
CA ALA A 127 -5.06 12.90 -2.59
C ALA A 127 -5.68 11.52 -2.87
N LEU A 128 -5.05 10.72 -3.75
CA LEU A 128 -5.48 9.34 -4.00
C LEU A 128 -5.29 8.43 -2.79
N VAL A 129 -4.18 8.58 -2.05
CA VAL A 129 -3.94 7.84 -0.79
C VAL A 129 -5.01 8.20 0.23
N ALA A 130 -5.31 9.48 0.44
CA ALA A 130 -6.36 9.92 1.36
C ALA A 130 -7.75 9.40 0.98
N LEU A 131 -8.07 9.37 -0.32
CA LEU A 131 -9.32 8.79 -0.82
C LEU A 131 -9.36 7.27 -0.54
N THR A 132 -8.25 6.58 -0.78
CA THR A 132 -8.14 5.13 -0.56
C THR A 132 -8.37 4.80 0.91
N ASP A 133 -7.70 5.51 1.80
CA ASP A 133 -7.80 5.35 3.25
C ASP A 133 -9.23 5.64 3.76
N ALA A 134 -9.91 6.65 3.18
CA ALA A 134 -11.32 6.90 3.45
C ALA A 134 -12.25 5.75 3.00
N LEU A 135 -11.99 5.16 1.82
CA LEU A 135 -12.77 4.03 1.30
C LEU A 135 -12.53 2.74 2.09
N VAL A 136 -11.27 2.44 2.42
CA VAL A 136 -10.89 1.29 3.26
C VAL A 136 -11.63 1.34 4.60
N ARG A 137 -11.67 2.52 5.25
CA ARG A 137 -12.43 2.72 6.48
C ARG A 137 -13.94 2.54 6.34
N ALA A 138 -14.49 2.76 5.14
CA ALA A 138 -15.91 2.51 4.88
C ALA A 138 -16.21 1.02 4.66
N VAL A 139 -15.24 0.25 4.17
CA VAL A 139 -15.36 -1.20 3.94
C VAL A 139 -15.21 -2.00 5.23
N VAL A 140 -14.31 -1.59 6.13
CA VAL A 140 -14.18 -2.21 7.46
C VAL A 140 -15.44 -1.87 8.27
N PRO A 141 -16.36 -2.81 8.51
CA PRO A 141 -17.55 -2.52 9.29
C PRO A 141 -17.13 -2.16 10.71
N ASN A 142 -17.74 -1.13 11.29
CA ASN A 142 -17.65 -0.90 12.73
C ASN A 142 -18.16 -2.18 13.43
N ARG A 143 -17.25 -2.99 14.00
CA ARG A 143 -17.54 -4.31 14.61
C ARG A 143 -18.66 -4.27 15.66
N GLU A 144 -19.05 -3.07 16.10
CA GLU A 144 -20.12 -2.81 17.06
C GLU A 144 -21.55 -2.89 16.51
N ARG A 145 -21.78 -2.88 15.17
CA ARG A 145 -23.16 -2.90 14.60
C ARG A 145 -23.76 -4.29 14.40
N MET A 146 -22.97 -5.36 14.45
CA MET A 146 -23.48 -6.74 14.28
C MET A 146 -23.74 -7.48 15.60
N ALA A 147 -23.43 -6.87 16.75
CA ALA A 147 -23.72 -7.44 18.06
C ALA A 147 -25.12 -7.10 18.61
N LEU A 148 -25.97 -6.41 17.83
CA LEU A 148 -27.28 -5.90 18.26
C LEU A 148 -28.42 -6.16 17.26
N SER A 149 -28.29 -7.15 16.37
CA SER A 149 -29.39 -7.61 15.52
C SER A 149 -29.58 -9.12 15.60
#